data_AF-A0A930Q8B1-F1
#
_entry.id   AF-A0A930Q8B1-F1
#
_cell.length_a   1.000
_cell.length_b   1.000
_cell.length_c   1.000
_cell.angle_alpha   90.00
_cell.angle_beta   90.00
_cell.angle_gamma   90.00
#
_symmetry.space_group_name_H-M   'P 1'
#
loop_
_entity.id
_entity.type
_entity.pdbx_description
1 polymer ?
#
loop_
_entity_poly.entity_id
_entity_poly.type
_entity_poly.pdbx_seq_one_letter_code
_entity_poly.pdbx_strand_id
1 'polypeptide(L)'
;DRGSRPDAILNMILDYHDIDIEWGNHDVMWMGAAAGSEVCIAGVVRNSLRYHNTDVLERGYGISLRPLSLFSTRIYPDSNAIRASEKAITMIMLKLEGQLIARNPDFEMESRRLLDKINYNSSYVMLGDRRYELESAYFPTIDPKDPFALSEEEERIIADLKSYFTESEMQQKHVAFLYKKGSLYKCCNGNLLYHGCVPVNEDGSLRDVIFDGKAYKGRAYFDYADRRARRAYLFRAQEDLDFMWFLWCGRTSPCSGREVKTFERSLLEDESTWKEPADPYYKLLDDEDFCRSILAEFGLPESGHIINGHVPVKVKKGETPVKAHGKAIIIDGGFCQAYHKKTGISGFTLISNSRGFRLLMHQQVADVRQALKENKDIESVSETVELQTKLTTLGDTDEGKDIQEEIADLYNLLVAYQNGVIEPKA
;
A
#
# COMPACT_ATOMS: atom_id res chain seq x y z
N ASP A 1 -2.29 3.31 -8.41
CA ASP A 1 -1.86 2.53 -9.61
C ASP A 1 -3.01 1.88 -10.40
N ARG A 2 -4.28 2.28 -10.23
CA ARG A 2 -5.43 1.74 -10.97
C ARG A 2 -6.29 2.82 -11.65
N GLY A 3 -5.75 4.03 -11.76
CA GLY A 3 -6.33 5.17 -12.46
C GLY A 3 -5.48 5.53 -13.67
N SER A 4 -6.00 6.40 -14.54
CA SER A 4 -5.35 6.76 -15.80
C SER A 4 -4.06 7.57 -15.62
N ARG A 5 -4.03 8.52 -14.67
CA ARG A 5 -2.93 9.48 -14.48
C ARG A 5 -2.59 9.73 -13.00
N PRO A 6 -2.18 8.70 -12.23
CA PRO A 6 -1.74 8.92 -10.85
C PRO A 6 -0.49 9.80 -10.76
N ASP A 7 0.35 9.83 -11.80
CA ASP A 7 1.48 10.76 -11.94
C ASP A 7 1.03 12.23 -11.94
N ALA A 8 -0.11 12.55 -12.54
CA ALA A 8 -0.65 13.91 -12.56
C ALA A 8 -1.14 14.36 -11.17
N ILE A 9 -1.67 13.43 -10.36
CA ILE A 9 -2.06 13.71 -8.97
C ILE A 9 -0.82 14.05 -8.15
N LEU A 10 0.26 13.28 -8.31
CA LEU A 10 1.53 13.55 -7.63
C LEU A 10 2.12 14.89 -8.04
N ASN A 11 2.08 15.25 -9.33
CA ASN A 11 2.46 16.58 -9.80
C ASN A 11 1.65 17.71 -9.12
N MET A 12 0.35 17.51 -8.92
CA MET A 12 -0.51 18.52 -8.27
C MET A 12 -0.18 18.68 -6.78
N ILE A 13 0.02 17.57 -6.06
CA ILE A 13 0.26 17.63 -4.61
C ILE A 13 1.70 17.99 -4.24
N LEU A 14 2.65 17.82 -5.17
CA LEU A 14 4.05 18.23 -4.99
C LEU A 14 4.19 19.72 -4.63
N ASP A 15 3.34 20.55 -5.23
CA ASP A 15 3.34 22.01 -5.05
C ASP A 15 2.33 22.47 -3.99
N TYR A 16 1.67 21.53 -3.30
CA TYR A 16 0.70 21.86 -2.25
C TYR A 16 1.42 22.25 -0.95
N HIS A 17 0.88 23.28 -0.29
CA HIS A 17 1.54 23.96 0.82
C HIS A 17 1.67 23.11 2.08
N ASP A 18 0.66 22.27 2.36
CA ASP A 18 0.63 21.46 3.56
C ASP A 18 -0.01 20.10 3.30
N ILE A 19 0.77 19.04 3.51
CA ILE A 19 0.38 17.66 3.22
C ILE A 19 1.30 16.70 3.98
N ASP A 20 0.66 15.66 4.53
CA ASP A 20 1.26 14.45 5.09
C ASP A 20 0.71 13.24 4.31
N ILE A 21 1.49 12.14 4.26
CA ILE A 21 1.15 10.93 3.50
C ILE A 21 1.43 9.65 4.29
N GLU A 22 0.41 8.84 4.50
CA GLU A 22 0.54 7.52 5.08
C GLU A 22 0.66 6.48 3.97
N TRP A 23 1.83 5.84 3.86
CA TRP A 23 2.12 4.97 2.72
C TRP A 23 1.21 3.74 2.69
N GLY A 24 0.54 3.56 1.56
CA GLY A 24 -0.20 2.35 1.27
C GLY A 24 0.68 1.25 0.66
N ASN A 25 0.13 0.04 0.59
CA ASN A 25 0.81 -1.09 -0.02
C ASN A 25 1.21 -0.85 -1.49
N HIS A 26 0.40 -0.09 -2.23
CA HIS A 26 0.74 0.25 -3.60
C HIS A 26 1.85 1.31 -3.67
N ASP A 27 1.87 2.28 -2.75
CA ASP A 27 2.93 3.29 -2.70
C ASP A 27 4.29 2.63 -2.45
N VAL A 28 4.37 1.74 -1.44
CA VAL A 28 5.63 1.01 -1.15
C VAL A 28 6.08 0.12 -2.31
N MET A 29 5.16 -0.46 -3.10
CA MET A 29 5.52 -1.20 -4.31
C MET A 29 6.17 -0.27 -5.36
N TRP A 30 5.61 0.92 -5.59
CA TRP A 30 6.19 1.91 -6.50
C TRP A 30 7.50 2.50 -5.98
N MET A 31 7.61 2.74 -4.67
CA MET A 31 8.83 3.17 -4.01
C MET A 31 9.95 2.12 -4.13
N GLY A 32 9.61 0.84 -3.95
CA GLY A 32 10.54 -0.28 -4.15
C GLY A 32 10.99 -0.42 -5.60
N ALA A 33 10.07 -0.23 -6.56
CA ALA A 33 10.41 -0.25 -7.98
C ALA A 33 11.38 0.88 -8.36
N ALA A 34 11.13 2.11 -7.88
CA ALA A 34 12.02 3.25 -8.08
C ALA A 34 13.40 3.07 -7.40
N ALA A 35 13.46 2.31 -6.30
CA ALA A 35 14.72 1.95 -5.65
C ALA A 35 15.50 0.84 -6.39
N GLY A 36 14.88 0.17 -7.37
CA GLY A 36 15.50 -0.87 -8.20
C GLY A 36 15.16 -2.31 -7.80
N SER A 37 14.13 -2.52 -6.99
CA SER A 37 13.64 -3.88 -6.68
C SER A 37 12.97 -4.50 -7.90
N GLU A 38 13.60 -5.52 -8.48
CA GLU A 38 13.14 -6.20 -9.69
C GLU A 38 11.76 -6.84 -9.53
N VAL A 39 11.47 -7.40 -8.35
CA VAL A 39 10.16 -7.98 -8.06
C VAL A 39 9.07 -6.89 -7.99
N CYS A 40 9.37 -5.75 -7.36
CA CYS A 40 8.47 -4.60 -7.35
C CYS A 40 8.26 -4.02 -8.75
N ILE A 41 9.32 -3.92 -9.57
CA ILE A 41 9.24 -3.47 -10.97
C ILE A 41 8.29 -4.38 -11.76
N ALA A 42 8.51 -5.70 -11.69
CA ALA A 42 7.66 -6.65 -12.38
C ALA A 42 6.19 -6.56 -11.89
N GLY A 43 5.99 -6.38 -10.58
CA GLY A 43 4.67 -6.16 -9.98
C GLY A 43 3.97 -4.88 -10.46
N VAL A 44 4.71 -3.75 -10.54
CA VAL A 44 4.20 -2.49 -11.09
C VAL A 44 3.79 -2.66 -12.55
N VAL A 45 4.67 -3.21 -13.39
CA VAL A 45 4.41 -3.39 -14.82
C VAL A 45 3.22 -4.33 -15.04
N ARG A 46 3.14 -5.43 -14.29
CA ARG A 46 2.00 -6.34 -14.30
C ARG A 46 0.70 -5.64 -13.94
N ASN A 47 0.67 -4.87 -12.84
CA ASN A 47 -0.52 -4.15 -12.43
C ASN A 47 -0.94 -3.11 -13.48
N SER A 48 0.02 -2.38 -14.05
CA SER A 48 -0.23 -1.42 -15.11
C SER A 48 -0.84 -2.03 -16.37
N LEU A 49 -0.39 -3.24 -16.76
CA LEU A 49 -0.96 -3.97 -17.88
C LEU A 49 -2.38 -4.49 -17.56
N ARG A 50 -2.55 -5.11 -16.38
CA ARG A 50 -3.81 -5.71 -15.93
C ARG A 50 -4.95 -4.70 -15.77
N TYR A 51 -4.64 -3.47 -15.35
CA TYR A 51 -5.62 -2.40 -15.18
C TYR A 51 -5.66 -1.42 -16.36
N HIS A 52 -5.04 -1.76 -17.49
CA HIS A 52 -5.03 -0.95 -18.72
C HIS A 52 -4.58 0.50 -18.50
N ASN A 53 -3.58 0.69 -17.65
CA ASN A 53 -2.99 1.99 -17.34
C ASN A 53 -1.49 1.96 -17.61
N THR A 54 -1.11 1.62 -18.84
CA THR A 54 0.29 1.69 -19.31
C THR A 54 0.75 3.13 -19.54
N ASP A 55 -0.16 4.07 -19.74
CA ASP A 55 0.15 5.49 -19.97
C ASP A 55 0.95 6.13 -18.83
N VAL A 56 0.74 5.71 -17.57
CA VAL A 56 1.57 6.20 -16.45
C VAL A 56 3.03 5.79 -16.61
N LEU A 57 3.30 4.60 -17.13
CA LEU A 57 4.65 4.11 -17.36
C LEU A 57 5.27 4.84 -18.55
N GLU A 58 4.63 4.79 -19.71
CA GLU A 58 5.23 5.28 -20.96
C GLU A 58 5.23 6.82 -21.05
N ARG A 59 4.11 7.47 -20.71
CA ARG A 59 3.95 8.93 -20.84
C ARG A 59 4.27 9.67 -19.55
N GLY A 60 3.89 9.11 -18.40
CA GLY A 60 4.11 9.72 -17.10
C GLY A 60 5.58 9.66 -16.68
N TYR A 61 6.19 8.48 -16.80
CA TYR A 61 7.54 8.22 -16.29
C TYR A 61 8.58 7.90 -17.37
N GLY A 62 8.21 7.82 -18.65
CA GLY A 62 9.15 7.52 -19.74
C GLY A 62 9.68 6.08 -19.73
N ILE A 63 8.99 5.16 -19.06
CA ILE A 63 9.37 3.75 -18.95
C ILE A 63 8.88 3.00 -20.18
N SER A 64 9.80 2.52 -21.01
CA SER A 64 9.44 1.83 -22.26
C SER A 64 9.04 0.37 -21.99
N LEU A 65 7.86 -0.03 -22.47
CA LEU A 65 7.41 -1.43 -22.46
C LEU A 65 7.74 -2.17 -23.76
N ARG A 66 8.45 -1.53 -24.69
CA ARG A 66 8.73 -2.09 -26.02
C ARG A 66 9.52 -3.40 -25.98
N PRO A 67 10.62 -3.55 -25.19
CA PRO A 67 11.35 -4.81 -25.12
C PRO A 67 10.46 -5.97 -24.66
N LEU A 68 9.66 -5.74 -23.60
CA LEU A 68 8.68 -6.70 -23.09
C LEU A 68 7.62 -7.06 -24.14
N SER A 69 7.08 -6.07 -24.87
CA SER A 69 6.04 -6.29 -25.88
C SER A 69 6.53 -7.10 -27.07
N LEU A 70 7.75 -6.84 -27.55
CA LEU A 70 8.36 -7.60 -28.64
C LEU A 70 8.64 -9.06 -28.22
N PHE A 71 9.18 -9.25 -27.02
CA PHE A 71 9.41 -10.56 -26.43
C PHE A 71 8.10 -11.33 -26.27
N SER A 72 7.10 -10.72 -25.65
CA SER A 72 5.85 -11.38 -25.29
C SER A 72 5.03 -11.78 -26.51
N THR A 73 4.97 -10.94 -27.54
CA THR A 73 4.24 -11.23 -28.80
C THR A 73 4.89 -12.39 -29.56
N ARG A 74 6.22 -12.53 -29.50
CA ARG A 74 6.94 -13.66 -30.11
C ARG A 74 6.67 -14.97 -29.36
N ILE A 75 6.65 -14.92 -28.04
CA ILE A 75 6.53 -16.10 -27.18
C ILE A 75 5.06 -16.56 -27.05
N TYR A 76 4.10 -15.63 -27.11
CA TYR A 76 2.66 -15.88 -27.04
C TYR A 76 1.92 -15.36 -28.30
N PRO A 77 2.13 -15.98 -29.47
CA PRO A 77 1.65 -15.46 -30.76
C PRO A 77 0.11 -15.41 -30.88
N ASP A 78 -0.61 -16.26 -30.15
CA ASP A 78 -2.08 -16.34 -30.19
C ASP A 78 -2.77 -15.34 -29.23
N SER A 79 -2.01 -14.53 -28.50
CA SER A 79 -2.53 -13.52 -27.57
C SER A 79 -2.38 -12.12 -28.15
N ASN A 80 -3.33 -11.23 -27.85
CA ASN A 80 -3.12 -9.80 -28.12
C ASN A 80 -1.92 -9.27 -27.33
N ALA A 81 -1.25 -8.24 -27.84
CA ALA A 81 0.03 -7.75 -27.29
C ALA A 81 -0.01 -7.38 -25.80
N ILE A 82 -1.12 -6.81 -25.32
CA ILE A 82 -1.27 -6.44 -23.90
C ILE A 82 -1.38 -7.69 -23.03
N ARG A 83 -2.24 -8.65 -23.40
CA ARG A 83 -2.41 -9.92 -22.68
C ARG A 83 -1.13 -10.76 -22.73
N ALA A 84 -0.45 -10.79 -23.87
CA ALA A 84 0.84 -11.44 -24.02
C ALA A 84 1.87 -10.83 -23.06
N SER A 85 1.95 -9.50 -23.00
CA SER A 85 2.87 -8.79 -22.11
C SER A 85 2.54 -9.02 -20.63
N GLU A 86 1.26 -9.00 -20.26
CA GLU A 86 0.82 -9.31 -18.88
C GLU A 86 1.22 -10.74 -18.50
N LYS A 87 1.03 -11.71 -19.39
CA LYS A 87 1.41 -13.11 -19.16
C LYS A 87 2.93 -13.25 -19.00
N ALA A 88 3.71 -12.65 -19.90
CA ALA A 88 5.17 -12.68 -19.86
C ALA A 88 5.72 -12.07 -18.56
N ILE A 89 5.29 -10.85 -18.19
CA ILE A 89 5.76 -10.21 -16.97
C ILE A 89 5.27 -10.94 -15.72
N THR A 90 4.09 -11.58 -15.76
CA THR A 90 3.63 -12.43 -14.65
C THR A 90 4.56 -13.62 -14.44
N MET A 91 5.06 -14.26 -15.50
CA MET A 91 6.03 -15.36 -15.35
C MET A 91 7.36 -14.87 -14.79
N ILE A 92 7.89 -13.75 -15.31
CA ILE A 92 9.12 -13.11 -14.78
C ILE A 92 8.94 -12.78 -13.29
N MET A 93 7.82 -12.16 -12.93
CA MET A 93 7.50 -11.80 -11.55
C MET A 93 7.44 -13.04 -10.65
N LEU A 94 6.74 -14.11 -11.03
CA LEU A 94 6.65 -15.33 -10.22
C LEU A 94 8.00 -16.03 -10.02
N LYS A 95 8.87 -16.01 -11.04
CA LYS A 95 10.25 -16.49 -10.94
C LYS A 95 11.04 -15.69 -9.91
N LEU A 96 11.02 -14.35 -10.04
CA LEU A 96 11.68 -13.43 -9.12
C LEU A 96 11.13 -13.52 -7.69
N GLU A 97 9.80 -13.66 -7.52
CA GLU A 97 9.15 -13.89 -6.23
C GLU A 97 9.67 -15.17 -5.58
N GLY A 98 9.75 -16.28 -6.32
CA GLY A 98 10.26 -17.55 -5.79
C GLY A 98 11.74 -17.47 -5.37
N GLN A 99 12.57 -16.74 -6.11
CA GLN A 99 13.96 -16.47 -5.70
C GLN A 99 14.02 -15.60 -4.44
N LEU A 100 13.15 -14.59 -4.32
CA LEU A 100 13.07 -13.69 -3.16
C LEU A 100 12.63 -14.44 -1.91
N ILE A 101 11.59 -15.24 -2.01
CA ILE A 101 11.06 -16.02 -0.89
C ILE A 101 12.13 -16.98 -0.38
N ALA A 102 12.83 -17.69 -1.28
CA ALA A 102 13.86 -18.66 -0.91
C ALA A 102 15.04 -18.05 -0.13
N ARG A 103 15.40 -16.79 -0.41
CA ARG A 103 16.49 -16.08 0.29
C ARG A 103 16.04 -15.27 1.52
N ASN A 104 14.73 -15.13 1.75
CA ASN A 104 14.16 -14.38 2.89
C ASN A 104 13.14 -15.24 3.67
N PRO A 105 13.59 -16.30 4.39
CA PRO A 105 12.70 -17.18 5.13
C PRO A 105 11.88 -16.46 6.22
N ASP A 106 12.43 -15.38 6.80
CA ASP A 106 11.76 -14.57 7.83
C ASP A 106 10.47 -13.89 7.36
N PHE A 107 10.23 -13.80 6.03
CA PHE A 107 8.97 -13.26 5.51
C PHE A 107 7.77 -14.19 5.70
N GLU A 108 7.99 -15.47 6.04
CA GLU A 108 6.92 -16.48 6.16
C GLU A 108 6.08 -16.66 4.87
N MET A 109 6.71 -16.52 3.69
CA MET A 109 6.03 -16.47 2.38
C MET A 109 6.17 -17.76 1.54
N GLU A 110 6.71 -18.86 2.09
CA GLU A 110 6.98 -20.10 1.32
C GLU A 110 5.72 -20.68 0.65
N SER A 111 4.52 -20.44 1.21
CA SER A 111 3.24 -20.87 0.62
C SER A 111 2.99 -20.28 -0.78
N ARG A 112 3.69 -19.20 -1.15
CA ARG A 112 3.57 -18.54 -2.46
C ARG A 112 4.60 -19.01 -3.49
N ARG A 113 5.58 -19.81 -3.08
CA ARG A 113 6.59 -20.38 -3.97
C ARG A 113 6.02 -21.64 -4.64
N LEU A 114 5.30 -21.44 -5.74
CA LEU A 114 4.41 -22.46 -6.34
C LEU A 114 4.83 -22.98 -7.72
N LEU A 115 5.81 -22.37 -8.40
CA LEU A 115 6.21 -22.84 -9.73
C LEU A 115 6.77 -24.28 -9.70
N ASP A 116 7.50 -24.65 -8.66
CA ASP A 116 7.99 -26.02 -8.44
C ASP A 116 6.90 -27.04 -8.06
N LYS A 117 5.65 -26.59 -7.84
CA LYS A 117 4.50 -27.46 -7.54
C LYS A 117 3.68 -27.78 -8.78
N ILE A 118 4.02 -27.21 -9.93
CA ILE A 118 3.34 -27.46 -11.20
C ILE A 118 3.84 -28.76 -11.82
N ASN A 119 2.90 -29.61 -12.22
CA ASN A 119 3.15 -30.67 -13.18
C ASN A 119 2.98 -30.13 -14.60
N TYR A 120 4.09 -29.76 -15.24
CA TYR A 120 4.08 -29.17 -16.58
C TYR A 120 3.62 -30.13 -17.68
N ASN A 121 3.76 -31.45 -17.48
CA ASN A 121 3.32 -32.45 -18.47
C ASN A 121 1.80 -32.64 -18.46
N SER A 122 1.19 -32.60 -17.28
CA SER A 122 -0.25 -32.86 -17.08
C SER A 122 -1.05 -31.61 -16.74
N SER A 123 -0.42 -30.43 -16.73
CA SER A 123 -1.06 -29.10 -16.60
C SER A 123 -1.88 -28.89 -15.33
N TYR A 124 -1.37 -29.36 -14.19
CA TYR A 124 -2.00 -29.12 -12.89
C TYR A 124 -0.98 -28.66 -11.86
N VAL A 125 -1.45 -28.05 -10.78
CA VAL A 125 -0.66 -27.70 -9.58
C VAL A 125 -1.23 -28.41 -8.36
N MET A 126 -0.35 -28.79 -7.43
CA MET A 126 -0.76 -29.30 -6.11
C MET A 126 -0.71 -28.17 -5.08
N LEU A 127 -1.86 -27.85 -4.48
CA LEU A 127 -1.95 -26.94 -3.34
C LEU A 127 -2.35 -27.76 -2.11
N GLY A 128 -1.39 -28.03 -1.24
CA GLY A 128 -1.52 -29.06 -0.20
C GLY A 128 -1.78 -30.43 -0.85
N ASP A 129 -2.82 -31.12 -0.39
CA ASP A 129 -3.20 -32.45 -0.90
C ASP A 129 -4.19 -32.40 -2.08
N ARG A 130 -4.51 -31.21 -2.60
CA ARG A 130 -5.50 -31.03 -3.65
C ARG A 130 -4.87 -30.65 -4.98
N ARG A 131 -5.38 -31.29 -6.05
CA ARG A 131 -5.02 -31.03 -7.44
C ARG A 131 -5.92 -29.95 -8.03
N TYR A 132 -5.31 -28.97 -8.70
CA TYR A 132 -6.00 -27.91 -9.43
C TYR A 132 -5.48 -27.83 -10.86
N GLU A 133 -6.39 -27.83 -11.84
CA GLU A 133 -6.03 -27.70 -13.27
C GLU A 133 -5.66 -26.25 -13.62
N LEU A 134 -4.68 -26.08 -14.50
CA LEU A 134 -4.25 -24.78 -15.00
C LEU A 134 -5.07 -24.39 -16.25
N GLU A 135 -5.32 -23.08 -16.45
CA GLU A 135 -6.01 -22.56 -17.67
C GLU A 135 -5.24 -22.94 -18.95
N SER A 136 -3.91 -23.08 -18.87
CA SER A 136 -3.06 -23.39 -20.02
C SER A 136 -1.79 -24.14 -19.61
N ALA A 137 -1.40 -25.11 -20.45
CA ALA A 137 -0.17 -25.90 -20.34
C ALA A 137 1.09 -25.18 -20.87
N TYR A 138 0.95 -23.97 -21.42
CA TYR A 138 2.00 -23.38 -22.25
C TYR A 138 2.89 -22.41 -21.45
N PHE A 139 4.06 -22.93 -21.04
CA PHE A 139 5.11 -22.25 -20.29
C PHE A 139 6.46 -22.25 -21.04
N PRO A 140 6.57 -21.49 -22.14
CA PRO A 140 7.71 -21.58 -23.06
C PRO A 140 9.07 -21.16 -22.49
N THR A 141 9.09 -20.45 -21.37
CA THR A 141 10.31 -19.93 -20.74
C THR A 141 10.66 -20.64 -19.43
N ILE A 142 9.89 -21.64 -19.01
CA ILE A 142 10.14 -22.37 -17.77
C ILE A 142 10.98 -23.62 -18.07
N ASP A 143 12.08 -23.79 -17.33
CA ASP A 143 12.76 -25.07 -17.18
C ASP A 143 12.17 -25.81 -15.98
N PRO A 144 11.51 -26.98 -16.16
CA PRO A 144 10.96 -27.75 -15.03
C PRO A 144 11.98 -28.17 -13.97
N LYS A 145 13.28 -28.21 -14.29
CA LYS A 145 14.35 -28.54 -13.33
C LYS A 145 14.74 -27.36 -12.45
N ASP A 146 14.58 -26.15 -12.97
CA ASP A 146 14.82 -24.90 -12.23
C ASP A 146 13.74 -23.88 -12.60
N PRO A 147 12.52 -24.06 -12.09
CA PRO A 147 11.36 -23.31 -12.57
C PRO A 147 11.39 -21.83 -12.17
N PHE A 148 12.30 -21.44 -11.28
CA PHE A 148 12.48 -20.06 -10.82
C PHE A 148 13.60 -19.33 -11.56
N ALA A 149 14.40 -20.00 -12.39
CA ALA A 149 15.44 -19.35 -13.18
C ALA A 149 14.84 -18.46 -14.27
N LEU A 150 15.35 -17.23 -14.40
CA LEU A 150 15.08 -16.40 -15.56
C LEU A 150 15.88 -16.93 -16.76
N SER A 151 15.27 -16.88 -17.95
CA SER A 151 16.02 -17.05 -19.20
C SER A 151 16.86 -15.81 -19.49
N GLU A 152 17.91 -15.93 -20.32
CA GLU A 152 18.77 -14.80 -20.68
C GLU A 152 18.00 -13.59 -21.24
N GLU A 153 16.92 -13.82 -21.98
CA GLU A 153 16.07 -12.74 -22.50
C GLU A 153 15.22 -12.09 -21.39
N GLU A 154 14.69 -12.88 -20.46
CA GLU A 154 13.95 -12.35 -19.30
C GLU A 154 14.86 -11.53 -18.38
N GLU A 155 16.12 -11.97 -18.18
CA GLU A 155 17.14 -11.21 -17.44
C GLU A 155 17.45 -9.85 -18.10
N ARG A 156 17.58 -9.81 -19.43
CA ARG A 156 17.78 -8.55 -20.16
C ARG A 156 16.57 -7.62 -20.02
N ILE A 157 15.36 -8.15 -20.15
CA ILE A 157 14.12 -7.35 -20.03
C ILE A 157 14.01 -6.75 -18.63
N ILE A 158 14.26 -7.51 -17.57
CA ILE A 158 14.16 -6.98 -16.21
C ILE A 158 15.29 -5.98 -15.91
N ALA A 159 16.49 -6.19 -16.45
CA ALA A 159 17.59 -5.24 -16.35
C ALA A 159 17.28 -3.92 -17.06
N ASP A 160 16.72 -3.96 -18.27
CA ASP A 160 16.28 -2.77 -19.01
C ASP A 160 15.20 -2.00 -18.23
N LEU A 161 14.17 -2.71 -17.74
CA LEU A 161 13.12 -2.10 -16.92
C LEU A 161 13.71 -1.46 -15.66
N LYS A 162 14.64 -2.14 -14.98
CA LYS A 162 15.33 -1.60 -13.80
C LYS A 162 16.08 -0.31 -14.11
N SER A 163 16.78 -0.24 -15.25
CA SER A 163 17.39 1.00 -15.72
C SER A 163 16.33 2.10 -15.85
N TYR A 164 15.23 1.82 -16.58
CA TYR A 164 14.19 2.82 -16.82
C TYR A 164 13.53 3.36 -15.54
N PHE A 165 13.25 2.48 -14.56
CA PHE A 165 12.67 2.89 -13.27
C PHE A 165 13.65 3.69 -12.40
N THR A 166 14.92 3.30 -12.37
CA THR A 166 15.93 3.96 -11.53
C THR A 166 16.43 5.28 -12.13
N GLU A 167 16.32 5.46 -13.45
CA GLU A 167 16.75 6.65 -14.18
C GLU A 167 15.61 7.62 -14.51
N SER A 168 14.35 7.24 -14.27
CA SER A 168 13.18 8.11 -14.50
C SER A 168 13.16 9.31 -13.54
N GLU A 169 13.59 10.47 -14.02
CA GLU A 169 13.68 11.70 -13.21
C GLU A 169 12.34 12.05 -12.52
N MET A 170 11.24 12.01 -13.25
CA MET A 170 9.91 12.34 -12.72
C MET A 170 9.47 11.33 -11.64
N GLN A 171 9.71 10.03 -11.86
CA GLN A 171 9.40 9.02 -10.86
C GLN A 171 10.26 9.19 -9.61
N GLN A 172 11.56 9.43 -9.78
CA GLN A 172 12.48 9.66 -8.65
C GLN A 172 12.05 10.90 -7.85
N LYS A 173 11.63 11.99 -8.51
CA LYS A 173 11.08 13.18 -7.85
C LYS A 173 9.84 12.86 -7.02
N HIS A 174 8.89 12.12 -7.60
CA HIS A 174 7.66 11.69 -6.92
C HIS A 174 7.96 10.80 -5.71
N VAL A 175 8.83 9.79 -5.86
CA VAL A 175 9.17 8.86 -4.78
C VAL A 175 9.97 9.57 -3.68
N ALA A 176 10.90 10.47 -4.02
CA ALA A 176 11.59 11.29 -3.04
C ALA A 176 10.61 12.14 -2.22
N PHE A 177 9.57 12.69 -2.86
CA PHE A 177 8.51 13.40 -2.16
C PHE A 177 7.72 12.50 -1.20
N LEU A 178 7.36 11.28 -1.60
CA LEU A 178 6.72 10.30 -0.71
C LEU A 178 7.59 9.97 0.50
N TYR A 179 8.92 9.81 0.33
CA TYR A 179 9.82 9.61 1.46
C TYR A 179 9.95 10.85 2.35
N LYS A 180 9.88 12.05 1.78
CA LYS A 180 10.02 13.31 2.50
C LYS A 180 8.77 13.66 3.32
N LYS A 181 7.58 13.46 2.74
CA LYS A 181 6.29 13.87 3.31
C LYS A 181 5.48 12.72 3.89
N GLY A 182 5.95 11.49 3.72
CA GLY A 182 5.23 10.33 4.19
C GLY A 182 5.97 9.44 5.18
N SER A 183 5.19 8.55 5.74
CA SER A 183 5.58 7.57 6.75
C SER A 183 4.58 6.41 6.75
N LEU A 184 4.89 5.31 7.44
CA LEU A 184 3.93 4.21 7.57
C LEU A 184 2.71 4.54 8.47
N TYR A 185 2.89 5.46 9.41
CA TYR A 185 1.84 5.91 10.31
C TYR A 185 2.11 7.34 10.80
N LYS A 186 1.06 8.04 11.19
CA LYS A 186 1.13 9.35 11.84
C LYS A 186 0.27 9.36 13.10
N CYS A 187 0.83 9.86 14.18
CA CYS A 187 0.07 10.32 15.33
C CYS A 187 -0.19 11.82 15.14
N CYS A 188 -1.45 12.26 15.14
CA CYS A 188 -1.80 13.67 14.92
C CYS A 188 -3.09 14.03 15.67
N ASN A 189 -3.02 15.05 16.52
CA ASN A 189 -4.12 15.60 17.30
C ASN A 189 -4.88 14.51 18.09
N GLY A 190 -4.13 13.60 18.70
CA GLY A 190 -4.67 12.46 19.44
C GLY A 190 -5.16 11.28 18.59
N ASN A 191 -5.06 11.36 17.26
CA ASN A 191 -5.51 10.31 16.34
C ASN A 191 -4.34 9.50 15.76
N LEU A 192 -4.62 8.28 15.37
CA LEU A 192 -3.68 7.36 14.74
C LEU A 192 -4.07 7.14 13.28
N LEU A 193 -3.19 7.49 12.35
CA LEU A 193 -3.41 7.34 10.92
C LEU A 193 -2.45 6.29 10.36
N TYR A 194 -2.96 5.29 9.64
CA TYR A 194 -2.16 4.34 8.85
C TYR A 194 -3.01 3.61 7.81
N HIS A 195 -2.39 3.07 6.76
CA HIS A 195 -3.13 2.45 5.66
C HIS A 195 -3.64 1.04 5.94
N GLY A 196 -2.75 0.10 6.32
CA GLY A 196 -3.06 -1.34 6.38
C GLY A 196 -3.56 -1.78 7.75
N CYS A 197 -2.75 -2.53 8.50
CA CYS A 197 -3.13 -3.09 9.79
C CYS A 197 -1.98 -3.10 10.79
N VAL A 198 -2.32 -3.17 12.08
CA VAL A 198 -1.37 -3.60 13.12
C VAL A 198 -1.46 -5.13 13.22
N PRO A 199 -0.39 -5.90 12.96
CA PRO A 199 -0.46 -7.36 13.03
C PRO A 199 -0.81 -7.85 14.44
N VAL A 200 -1.82 -8.72 14.53
CA VAL A 200 -2.29 -9.28 15.81
C VAL A 200 -2.57 -10.78 15.71
N ASN A 201 -2.64 -11.42 16.86
CA ASN A 201 -3.11 -12.79 17.00
C ASN A 201 -4.65 -12.83 16.99
N GLU A 202 -5.23 -14.03 16.87
CA GLU A 202 -6.69 -14.21 16.86
C GLU A 202 -7.38 -13.75 18.16
N ASP A 203 -6.64 -13.68 19.27
CA ASP A 203 -7.13 -13.17 20.56
C ASP A 203 -7.01 -11.64 20.72
N GLY A 204 -6.51 -10.94 19.69
CA GLY A 204 -6.29 -9.50 19.70
C GLY A 204 -5.00 -9.03 20.35
N SER A 205 -4.17 -9.93 20.88
CA SER A 205 -2.83 -9.57 21.35
C SER A 205 -1.92 -9.20 20.18
N LEU A 206 -0.99 -8.26 20.40
CA LEU A 206 -0.01 -7.86 19.39
C LEU A 206 0.85 -9.05 18.97
N ARG A 207 1.00 -9.25 17.66
CA ARG A 207 1.79 -10.36 17.10
C ARG A 207 3.28 -9.99 17.09
N ASP A 208 4.12 -10.88 17.60
CA ASP A 208 5.56 -10.78 17.43
C ASP A 208 5.93 -11.13 15.98
N VAL A 209 6.66 -10.22 15.32
CA VAL A 209 7.22 -10.37 13.98
C VAL A 209 8.74 -10.39 14.10
N ILE A 210 9.37 -11.45 13.61
CA ILE A 210 10.81 -11.67 13.78
C ILE A 210 11.54 -11.25 12.52
N PHE A 211 12.43 -10.28 12.64
CA PHE A 211 13.37 -9.89 11.59
C PHE A 211 14.76 -9.68 12.16
N ASP A 212 15.78 -10.15 11.45
CA ASP A 212 17.19 -9.98 11.82
C ASP A 212 17.50 -10.51 13.24
N GLY A 213 16.81 -11.60 13.63
CA GLY A 213 16.92 -12.22 14.96
C GLY A 213 16.28 -11.42 16.11
N LYS A 214 15.49 -10.37 15.81
CA LYS A 214 14.79 -9.56 16.81
C LYS A 214 13.29 -9.62 16.60
N ALA A 215 12.54 -9.72 17.70
CA ALA A 215 11.08 -9.64 17.69
C ALA A 215 10.63 -8.18 17.78
N TYR A 216 9.69 -7.80 16.92
CA TYR A 216 9.03 -6.50 16.87
C TYR A 216 7.52 -6.69 16.93
N LYS A 217 6.81 -5.73 17.53
CA LYS A 217 5.35 -5.68 17.54
C LYS A 217 4.85 -4.25 17.69
N GLY A 218 3.57 -4.04 17.41
CA GLY A 218 2.91 -2.74 17.61
C GLY A 218 3.69 -1.59 16.97
N ARG A 219 3.88 -0.51 17.74
CA ARG A 219 4.57 0.70 17.25
C ARG A 219 6.02 0.42 16.86
N ALA A 220 6.73 -0.40 17.64
CA ALA A 220 8.14 -0.73 17.37
C ALA A 220 8.33 -1.45 16.03
N TYR A 221 7.33 -2.22 15.59
CA TYR A 221 7.36 -2.85 14.27
C TYR A 221 7.13 -1.86 13.13
N PHE A 222 6.21 -0.90 13.29
CA PHE A 222 6.04 0.19 12.32
C PHE A 222 7.31 1.03 12.20
N ASP A 223 7.95 1.40 13.31
CA ASP A 223 9.22 2.14 13.32
C ASP A 223 10.37 1.35 12.67
N TYR A 224 10.36 0.02 12.80
CA TYR A 224 11.32 -0.85 12.10
C TYR A 224 11.06 -0.84 10.59
N ALA A 225 9.82 -1.08 10.17
CA ALA A 225 9.44 -1.16 8.77
C ALA A 225 9.66 0.17 8.03
N ASP A 226 9.36 1.31 8.65
CA ASP A 226 9.56 2.65 8.08
C ASP A 226 11.05 2.92 7.84
N ARG A 227 11.90 2.64 8.84
CA ARG A 227 13.36 2.75 8.71
C ARG A 227 13.91 1.83 7.63
N ARG A 228 13.42 0.59 7.53
CA ARG A 228 13.87 -0.37 6.52
C ARG A 228 13.47 0.07 5.10
N ALA A 229 12.26 0.64 4.93
CA ALA A 229 11.86 1.24 3.66
C ALA A 229 12.76 2.41 3.26
N ARG A 230 13.11 3.32 4.20
CA ARG A 230 14.04 4.43 3.94
C ARG A 230 15.44 3.92 3.58
N ARG A 231 15.94 2.87 4.25
CA ARG A 231 17.20 2.22 3.90
C ARG A 231 17.19 1.65 2.47
N ALA A 232 16.08 1.04 2.04
CA ALA A 232 15.93 0.49 0.70
C ALA A 232 16.17 1.57 -0.38
N TYR A 233 15.67 2.79 -0.15
CA TYR A 233 15.86 3.90 -1.08
C TYR A 233 17.27 4.48 -1.06
N LEU A 234 17.86 4.65 0.14
CA LEU A 234 19.17 5.27 0.33
C LEU A 234 20.34 4.36 -0.06
N PHE A 235 20.28 3.10 0.35
CA PHE A 235 21.41 2.16 0.23
C PHE A 235 21.19 1.09 -0.84
N ARG A 236 19.94 0.81 -1.21
CA ARG A 236 19.58 -0.16 -2.27
C ARG A 236 20.18 -1.56 -2.04
N ALA A 237 20.36 -1.94 -0.78
CA ALA A 237 20.80 -3.29 -0.42
C ALA A 237 19.70 -4.31 -0.76
N GLN A 238 20.07 -5.49 -1.24
CA GLN A 238 19.11 -6.50 -1.71
C GLN A 238 18.08 -6.88 -0.62
N GLU A 239 18.52 -7.04 0.63
CA GLU A 239 17.66 -7.36 1.78
C GLU A 239 16.60 -6.28 2.06
N ASP A 240 16.90 -5.02 1.77
CA ASP A 240 15.99 -3.89 1.99
C ASP A 240 15.04 -3.72 0.78
N LEU A 241 15.53 -3.98 -0.44
CA LEU A 241 14.72 -4.01 -1.66
C LEU A 241 13.69 -5.15 -1.65
N ASP A 242 14.08 -6.31 -1.13
CA ASP A 242 13.18 -7.45 -0.96
C ASP A 242 12.10 -7.15 0.09
N PHE A 243 12.46 -6.41 1.15
CA PHE A 243 11.52 -5.97 2.17
C PHE A 243 10.43 -5.06 1.61
N MET A 244 10.71 -4.24 0.59
CA MET A 244 9.68 -3.42 -0.08
C MET A 244 8.59 -4.27 -0.75
N TRP A 245 8.97 -5.41 -1.36
CA TRP A 245 7.99 -6.36 -1.91
C TRP A 245 7.18 -7.02 -0.79
N PHE A 246 7.83 -7.38 0.32
CA PHE A 246 7.13 -7.91 1.49
C PHE A 246 6.13 -6.89 2.04
N LEU A 247 6.47 -5.61 2.13
CA LEU A 247 5.53 -4.57 2.58
C LEU A 247 4.28 -4.51 1.68
N TRP A 248 4.43 -4.71 0.36
CA TRP A 248 3.30 -4.66 -0.56
C TRP A 248 2.26 -5.79 -0.33
N CYS A 249 2.69 -7.00 0.01
CA CYS A 249 1.84 -8.20 -0.10
C CYS A 249 2.04 -9.29 0.97
N GLY A 250 2.85 -9.01 1.99
CA GLY A 250 3.10 -9.92 3.11
C GLY A 250 1.93 -9.96 4.09
N ARG A 251 1.64 -11.16 4.62
CA ARG A 251 0.56 -11.34 5.60
C ARG A 251 0.79 -10.55 6.89
N THR A 252 2.05 -10.44 7.34
CA THR A 252 2.46 -9.68 8.52
C THR A 252 2.95 -8.27 8.17
N SER A 253 2.73 -7.81 6.93
CA SER A 253 3.08 -6.43 6.54
C SER A 253 2.09 -5.42 7.14
N PRO A 254 2.57 -4.29 7.69
CA PRO A 254 1.70 -3.21 8.17
C PRO A 254 0.94 -2.49 7.05
N CYS A 255 1.40 -2.58 5.79
CA CYS A 255 0.71 -1.99 4.65
C CYS A 255 -0.34 -2.90 4.02
N SER A 256 -0.30 -4.21 4.30
CA SER A 256 -1.14 -5.21 3.64
C SER A 256 -2.00 -6.01 4.62
N GLY A 257 -1.40 -6.79 5.52
CA GLY A 257 -2.17 -7.66 6.40
C GLY A 257 -2.93 -8.77 5.66
N ARG A 258 -2.49 -9.15 4.45
CA ARG A 258 -3.23 -10.10 3.60
C ARG A 258 -2.29 -10.98 2.82
N GLU A 259 -2.60 -12.27 2.77
CA GLU A 259 -1.90 -13.22 1.92
C GLU A 259 -2.47 -13.15 0.49
N VAL A 260 -1.82 -12.35 -0.36
CA VAL A 260 -2.26 -12.12 -1.76
C VAL A 260 -2.05 -13.39 -2.60
N LYS A 261 -3.09 -13.79 -3.35
CA LYS A 261 -3.13 -15.03 -4.14
C LYS A 261 -2.89 -14.77 -5.63
N THR A 262 -1.74 -14.16 -5.95
CA THR A 262 -1.43 -13.70 -7.32
C THR A 262 -1.27 -14.85 -8.31
N PHE A 263 -0.61 -15.94 -7.89
CA PHE A 263 -0.42 -17.14 -8.72
C PHE A 263 -1.77 -17.75 -9.08
N GLU A 264 -2.59 -18.01 -8.05
CA GLU A 264 -3.89 -18.67 -8.17
C GLU A 264 -4.82 -17.85 -9.05
N ARG A 265 -4.90 -16.52 -8.84
CA ARG A 265 -5.68 -15.60 -9.67
C ARG A 265 -5.17 -15.42 -11.10
N SER A 266 -3.96 -15.90 -11.41
CA SER A 266 -3.36 -15.75 -12.74
C SER A 266 -3.38 -17.04 -13.55
N LEU A 267 -3.41 -18.20 -12.89
CA LEU A 267 -3.23 -19.50 -13.54
C LEU A 267 -4.35 -20.52 -13.24
N LEU A 268 -5.18 -20.28 -12.22
CA LEU A 268 -6.26 -21.18 -11.80
C LEU A 268 -7.63 -20.52 -11.98
N GLU A 269 -8.54 -21.23 -12.64
CA GLU A 269 -9.94 -20.80 -12.80
C GLU A 269 -10.79 -21.03 -11.54
N ASP A 270 -10.39 -21.97 -10.67
CA ASP A 270 -11.14 -22.30 -9.45
C ASP A 270 -11.06 -21.17 -8.42
N GLU A 271 -12.11 -20.36 -8.36
CA GLU A 271 -12.22 -19.22 -7.44
C GLU A 271 -12.11 -19.58 -5.95
N SER A 272 -12.28 -20.86 -5.58
CA SER A 272 -12.08 -21.32 -4.20
C SER A 272 -10.63 -21.11 -3.74
N THR A 273 -9.68 -21.08 -4.68
CA THR A 273 -8.26 -20.82 -4.45
C THR A 273 -7.93 -19.33 -4.31
N TRP A 274 -8.87 -18.43 -4.64
CA TRP A 274 -8.65 -16.98 -4.65
C TRP A 274 -8.96 -16.31 -3.31
N LYS A 275 -9.33 -17.09 -2.29
CA LYS A 275 -9.54 -16.58 -0.93
C LYS A 275 -8.19 -16.14 -0.37
N GLU A 276 -8.13 -14.87 0.03
CA GLU A 276 -6.93 -14.25 0.59
C GLU A 276 -7.16 -14.08 2.10
N PRO A 277 -6.58 -14.96 2.95
CA PRO A 277 -6.62 -14.78 4.39
C PRO A 277 -6.08 -13.40 4.77
N ALA A 278 -6.83 -12.71 5.63
CA ALA A 278 -6.46 -11.41 6.17
C ALA A 278 -6.09 -11.56 7.65
N ASP A 279 -5.29 -10.63 8.15
CA ASP A 279 -4.93 -10.53 9.56
C ASP A 279 -6.20 -10.40 10.44
N PRO A 280 -6.23 -11.03 11.64
CA PRO A 280 -7.37 -10.92 12.55
C PRO A 280 -7.74 -9.48 12.91
N TYR A 281 -6.79 -8.54 12.83
CA TYR A 281 -7.01 -7.10 12.99
C TYR A 281 -8.29 -6.60 12.31
N TYR A 282 -8.53 -6.99 11.06
CA TYR A 282 -9.66 -6.46 10.29
C TYR A 282 -11.03 -6.93 10.82
N LYS A 283 -11.08 -8.06 11.53
CA LYS A 283 -12.31 -8.52 12.20
C LYS A 283 -12.47 -7.88 13.57
N LEU A 284 -11.37 -7.64 14.26
CA LEU A 284 -11.35 -7.07 15.61
C LEU A 284 -11.55 -5.55 15.62
N LEU A 285 -11.48 -4.89 14.46
CA LEU A 285 -11.68 -3.45 14.33
C LEU A 285 -13.10 -2.97 14.70
N ASP A 286 -14.07 -3.89 14.78
CA ASP A 286 -15.43 -3.61 15.29
C ASP A 286 -15.49 -3.59 16.84
N ASP A 287 -14.43 -4.06 17.53
CA ASP A 287 -14.33 -4.10 19.00
C ASP A 287 -13.67 -2.81 19.55
N GLU A 288 -14.35 -2.17 20.50
CA GLU A 288 -13.93 -0.89 21.08
C GLU A 288 -12.72 -0.99 22.01
N ASP A 289 -12.66 -2.04 22.83
CA ASP A 289 -11.55 -2.27 23.76
C ASP A 289 -10.27 -2.62 22.99
N PHE A 290 -10.40 -3.39 21.91
CA PHE A 290 -9.33 -3.62 20.97
C PHE A 290 -8.81 -2.32 20.37
N CYS A 291 -9.68 -1.46 19.83
CA CYS A 291 -9.26 -0.17 19.26
C CYS A 291 -8.55 0.72 20.30
N ARG A 292 -9.05 0.75 21.55
CA ARG A 292 -8.40 1.48 22.66
C ARG A 292 -7.00 0.93 22.96
N SER A 293 -6.85 -0.39 22.94
CA SER A 293 -5.54 -1.03 23.17
C SER A 293 -4.51 -0.65 22.10
N ILE A 294 -4.94 -0.55 20.84
CA ILE A 294 -4.08 -0.10 19.73
C ILE A 294 -3.71 1.38 19.90
N LEU A 295 -4.65 2.26 20.24
CA LEU A 295 -4.33 3.67 20.52
C LEU A 295 -3.30 3.81 21.66
N ALA A 296 -3.48 3.03 22.73
CA ALA A 296 -2.55 3.02 23.87
C ALA A 296 -1.15 2.52 23.48
N GLU A 297 -1.03 1.50 22.63
CA GLU A 297 0.25 1.00 22.09
C GLU A 297 1.02 2.09 21.33
N PHE A 298 0.31 3.02 20.69
CA PHE A 298 0.92 4.16 20.00
C PHE A 298 1.10 5.41 20.90
N GLY A 299 0.76 5.31 22.18
CA GLY A 299 0.88 6.40 23.16
C GLY A 299 -0.18 7.50 23.00
N LEU A 300 -1.35 7.15 22.44
CA LEU A 300 -2.43 8.08 22.19
C LEU A 300 -3.53 8.01 23.27
N PRO A 301 -4.26 9.12 23.49
CA PRO A 301 -5.33 9.15 24.48
C PRO A 301 -6.51 8.28 24.07
N GLU A 302 -7.28 7.82 25.06
CA GLU A 302 -8.51 7.05 24.81
C GLU A 302 -9.54 7.81 23.97
N SER A 303 -9.52 9.14 23.99
CA SER A 303 -10.40 9.98 23.17
C SER A 303 -10.01 9.99 21.69
N GLY A 304 -8.86 9.43 21.32
CA GLY A 304 -8.39 9.34 19.95
C GLY A 304 -9.21 8.40 19.07
N HIS A 305 -8.91 8.47 17.78
CA HIS A 305 -9.51 7.63 16.74
C HIS A 305 -8.43 6.99 15.88
N ILE A 306 -8.68 5.76 15.46
CA ILE A 306 -7.92 5.08 14.42
C ILE A 306 -8.54 5.48 13.08
N ILE A 307 -7.76 6.11 12.22
CA ILE A 307 -8.14 6.47 10.86
C ILE A 307 -7.37 5.53 9.94
N ASN A 308 -8.11 4.65 9.27
CA ASN A 308 -7.53 3.54 8.54
C ASN A 308 -8.04 3.45 7.09
N GLY A 309 -7.23 2.85 6.21
CA GLY A 309 -7.53 2.66 4.81
C GLY A 309 -7.62 1.19 4.41
N HIS A 310 -7.07 0.88 3.23
CA HIS A 310 -6.87 -0.47 2.67
C HIS A 310 -8.11 -1.31 2.33
N VAL A 311 -9.06 -1.49 3.26
CA VAL A 311 -10.23 -2.36 3.06
C VAL A 311 -11.41 -1.57 2.49
N PRO A 312 -11.94 -1.96 1.32
CA PRO A 312 -13.08 -1.28 0.74
C PRO A 312 -14.36 -1.54 1.55
N VAL A 313 -15.09 -0.48 1.87
CA VAL A 313 -16.33 -0.52 2.65
C VAL A 313 -17.49 -0.92 1.72
N LYS A 314 -18.16 -2.03 2.02
CA LYS A 314 -19.24 -2.57 1.19
C LYS A 314 -20.58 -1.96 1.60
N VAL A 315 -20.77 -0.67 1.31
CA VAL A 315 -22.00 0.07 1.66
C VAL A 315 -23.26 -0.61 1.12
N LYS A 316 -23.21 -1.17 -0.11
CA LYS A 316 -24.32 -1.95 -0.69
C LYS A 316 -24.73 -3.19 0.13
N LYS A 317 -23.86 -3.69 1.00
CA LYS A 317 -24.12 -4.82 1.90
C LYS A 317 -24.45 -4.37 3.33
N GLY A 318 -24.67 -3.07 3.55
CA GLY A 318 -24.97 -2.49 4.86
C GLY A 318 -23.74 -2.26 5.74
N GLU A 319 -22.52 -2.34 5.20
CA GLU A 319 -21.32 -2.04 5.97
C GLU A 319 -21.16 -0.52 6.15
N THR A 320 -20.77 -0.11 7.35
CA THR A 320 -20.48 1.27 7.70
C THR A 320 -18.96 1.53 7.78
N PRO A 321 -18.47 2.71 7.37
CA PRO A 321 -17.09 3.13 7.56
C PRO A 321 -16.77 3.45 9.03
N VAL A 322 -17.78 3.67 9.88
CA VAL A 322 -17.61 3.96 11.30
C VAL A 322 -17.72 2.65 12.08
N LYS A 323 -16.63 2.27 12.75
CA LYS A 323 -16.46 1.01 13.48
C LYS A 323 -16.27 1.29 14.97
N ALA A 324 -16.51 0.27 15.82
CA ALA A 324 -16.22 0.34 17.25
C ALA A 324 -16.75 1.62 17.93
N HIS A 325 -18.04 1.93 17.73
CA HIS A 325 -18.69 3.15 18.23
C HIS A 325 -17.96 4.46 17.93
N GLY A 326 -17.28 4.54 16.78
CA GLY A 326 -16.53 5.72 16.35
C GLY A 326 -15.03 5.66 16.63
N LYS A 327 -14.52 4.64 17.33
CA LYS A 327 -13.06 4.52 17.60
C LYS A 327 -12.22 4.19 16.39
N ALA A 328 -12.81 3.58 15.36
CA ALA A 328 -12.14 3.36 14.09
C ALA A 328 -12.99 3.92 12.94
N ILE A 329 -12.35 4.66 12.05
CA ILE A 329 -12.96 5.31 10.89
C ILE A 329 -12.20 4.85 9.64
N ILE A 330 -12.91 4.14 8.76
CA ILE A 330 -12.33 3.58 7.54
C ILE A 330 -12.59 4.54 6.37
N ILE A 331 -11.52 5.11 5.83
CA ILE A 331 -11.55 6.02 4.69
C ILE A 331 -10.98 5.27 3.49
N ASP A 332 -11.85 4.77 2.63
CA ASP A 332 -11.43 4.07 1.42
C ASP A 332 -11.42 4.96 0.16
N GLY A 333 -10.45 4.69 -0.72
CA GLY A 333 -10.34 5.32 -2.03
C GLY A 333 -11.27 4.65 -3.05
N GLY A 334 -12.55 4.98 -3.02
CA GLY A 334 -13.56 4.40 -3.91
C GLY A 334 -13.52 4.90 -5.36
N PHE A 335 -12.68 5.86 -5.72
CA PHE A 335 -12.63 6.48 -7.06
C PHE A 335 -12.16 5.54 -8.20
N CYS A 336 -11.62 4.36 -7.86
CA CYS A 336 -11.20 3.41 -8.87
C CYS A 336 -12.40 2.63 -9.43
N GLN A 337 -12.59 2.70 -10.75
CA GLN A 337 -13.69 2.03 -11.47
C GLN A 337 -13.80 0.52 -11.17
N ALA A 338 -12.67 -0.16 -10.94
CA ALA A 338 -12.63 -1.58 -10.60
C ALA A 338 -13.34 -1.90 -9.27
N TYR A 339 -13.45 -0.93 -8.35
CA TYR A 339 -14.07 -1.09 -7.04
C TYR A 339 -15.51 -0.63 -6.98
N HIS A 340 -16.01 0.16 -7.94
CA HIS A 340 -17.39 0.67 -7.95
C HIS A 340 -18.44 -0.46 -7.89
N LYS A 341 -18.16 -1.62 -8.49
CA LYS A 341 -19.04 -2.80 -8.41
C LYS A 341 -19.14 -3.34 -6.98
N LYS A 342 -18.07 -3.23 -6.18
CA LYS A 342 -17.96 -3.78 -4.82
C LYS A 342 -18.41 -2.81 -3.74
N THR A 343 -17.99 -1.54 -3.81
CA THR A 343 -18.28 -0.51 -2.79
C THR A 343 -19.66 0.11 -3.00
N GLY A 344 -19.99 0.42 -4.26
CA GLY A 344 -21.20 1.14 -4.62
C GLY A 344 -21.10 2.66 -4.54
N ILE A 345 -19.96 3.20 -4.11
CA ILE A 345 -19.69 4.64 -3.93
C ILE A 345 -18.27 4.98 -4.43
N SER A 346 -17.97 6.29 -4.52
CA SER A 346 -16.66 6.82 -4.96
C SER A 346 -15.67 7.03 -3.81
N GLY A 347 -15.99 6.58 -2.59
CA GLY A 347 -15.12 6.63 -1.41
C GLY A 347 -15.56 7.66 -0.38
N PHE A 348 -14.67 7.93 0.59
CA PHE A 348 -14.94 8.85 1.69
C PHE A 348 -13.88 9.93 1.84
N THR A 349 -14.29 11.08 2.38
CA THR A 349 -13.40 12.12 2.91
C THR A 349 -13.78 12.39 4.35
N LEU A 350 -12.82 12.29 5.27
CA LEU A 350 -12.99 12.70 6.67
C LEU A 350 -12.52 14.14 6.82
N ILE A 351 -13.40 15.00 7.33
CA ILE A 351 -13.10 16.38 7.69
C ILE A 351 -13.03 16.46 9.21
N SER A 352 -11.86 16.85 9.72
CA SER A 352 -11.66 17.20 11.13
C SER A 352 -11.63 18.72 11.28
N ASN A 353 -12.38 19.25 12.25
CA ASN A 353 -12.32 20.65 12.63
C ASN A 353 -12.61 20.83 14.13
N SER A 354 -12.60 22.08 14.61
CA SER A 354 -12.79 22.38 16.04
C SER A 354 -14.11 21.89 16.65
N ARG A 355 -15.10 21.48 15.84
CA ARG A 355 -16.40 20.96 16.28
C ARG A 355 -16.51 19.43 16.22
N GLY A 356 -15.46 18.74 15.78
CA GLY A 356 -15.43 17.28 15.63
C GLY A 356 -15.28 16.81 14.19
N PHE A 357 -15.72 15.57 13.94
CA PHE A 357 -15.51 14.86 12.69
C PHE A 357 -16.77 14.79 11.82
N ARG A 358 -16.59 15.08 10.52
CA ARG A 358 -17.62 14.89 9.49
C ARG A 358 -17.10 13.97 8.41
N LEU A 359 -17.87 12.95 8.07
CA LEU A 359 -17.53 12.02 7.00
C LEU A 359 -18.40 12.34 5.78
N LEU A 360 -17.73 12.70 4.70
CA LEU A 360 -18.37 12.89 3.40
C LEU A 360 -18.29 11.58 2.63
N MET A 361 -19.45 11.07 2.22
CA MET A 361 -19.55 9.96 1.30
C MET A 361 -19.73 10.49 -0.11
N HIS A 362 -18.81 10.15 -1.01
CA HIS A 362 -18.86 10.58 -2.40
C HIS A 362 -19.69 9.60 -3.22
N GLN A 363 -20.78 10.08 -3.82
CA GLN A 363 -21.58 9.25 -4.72
C GLN A 363 -20.88 9.01 -6.06
N GLN A 364 -21.42 8.06 -6.83
CA GLN A 364 -20.92 7.75 -8.15
C GLN A 364 -21.12 8.92 -9.10
N VAL A 365 -20.10 9.16 -9.93
CA VAL A 365 -20.23 10.00 -11.12
C VAL A 365 -20.92 9.15 -12.18
N ALA A 366 -22.13 9.52 -12.59
CA ALA A 366 -22.66 9.04 -13.86
C ALA A 366 -21.72 9.53 -14.98
N ASP A 367 -21.48 8.73 -16.02
CA ASP A 367 -20.76 9.17 -17.24
C ASP A 367 -21.16 10.61 -17.57
N VAL A 368 -20.22 11.48 -17.93
CA VAL A 368 -20.44 12.90 -18.28
C VAL A 368 -21.68 13.08 -19.15
N ARG A 369 -21.91 12.17 -20.12
CA ARG A 369 -23.12 12.20 -20.97
C ARG A 369 -24.41 11.97 -20.21
N GLN A 370 -24.40 11.03 -19.26
CA GLN A 370 -25.54 10.71 -18.43
C GLN A 370 -25.77 11.77 -17.34
N ALA A 371 -24.71 12.32 -16.73
CA ALA A 371 -24.80 13.45 -15.81
C ALA A 371 -25.42 14.69 -16.49
N LEU A 372 -24.98 15.02 -17.71
CA LEU A 372 -25.55 16.10 -18.51
C LEU A 372 -26.99 15.81 -18.95
N LYS A 373 -27.32 14.56 -19.31
CA LYS A 373 -28.68 14.17 -19.73
C LYS A 373 -29.68 14.16 -18.58
N GLU A 374 -29.25 13.70 -17.40
CA GLU A 374 -30.08 13.61 -16.19
C GLU A 374 -30.02 14.88 -15.35
N ASN A 375 -29.24 15.88 -15.77
CA ASN A 375 -28.96 17.13 -15.05
C ASN A 375 -28.54 16.87 -13.59
N LYS A 376 -27.74 15.81 -13.38
CA LYS A 376 -27.25 15.38 -12.07
C LYS A 376 -25.88 15.98 -11.81
N ASP A 377 -25.71 16.53 -10.61
CA ASP A 377 -24.42 16.99 -10.07
C ASP A 377 -23.82 15.93 -9.13
N ILE A 378 -22.55 16.10 -8.75
CA ILE A 378 -21.88 15.24 -7.76
C ILE A 378 -22.43 15.58 -6.38
N GLU A 379 -23.55 14.97 -6.01
CA GLU A 379 -24.08 15.09 -4.65
C GLU A 379 -23.24 14.23 -3.70
N SER A 380 -22.42 14.90 -2.87
CA SER A 380 -21.79 14.24 -1.72
C SER A 380 -22.79 14.20 -0.58
N VAL A 381 -23.04 13.01 -0.03
CA VAL A 381 -23.89 12.86 1.15
C VAL A 381 -22.99 13.04 2.36
N SER A 382 -23.26 14.07 3.16
CA SER A 382 -22.54 14.31 4.41
C SER A 382 -23.21 13.55 5.54
N GLU A 383 -22.44 12.73 6.23
CA GLU A 383 -22.83 12.14 7.51
C GLU A 383 -21.94 12.72 8.62
N THR A 384 -22.55 13.11 9.74
CA THR A 384 -21.78 13.54 10.90
C THR A 384 -21.45 12.32 11.73
N VAL A 385 -20.16 11.99 11.83
CA VAL A 385 -19.68 10.79 12.53
C VAL A 385 -19.54 11.07 14.02
N GLU A 386 -19.04 12.25 14.36
CA GLU A 386 -18.85 12.64 15.74
C GLU A 386 -19.08 14.12 15.93
N LEU A 387 -19.82 14.45 16.99
CA LEU A 387 -19.97 15.80 17.48
C LEU A 387 -19.18 15.92 18.78
N GLN A 388 -18.14 16.75 18.79
CA GLN A 388 -17.48 17.10 20.03
C GLN A 388 -18.36 18.10 20.79
N THR A 389 -18.64 17.77 22.06
CA THR A 389 -19.38 18.64 22.98
C THR A 389 -18.55 19.84 23.44
N LYS A 390 -17.22 19.75 23.37
CA LYS A 390 -16.27 20.82 23.67
C LYS A 390 -15.51 21.21 22.40
N LEU A 391 -15.40 22.51 22.14
CA LEU A 391 -14.58 23.04 21.06
C LEU A 391 -13.11 22.75 21.31
N THR A 392 -12.45 22.10 20.35
CA THR A 392 -10.99 21.97 20.33
C THR A 392 -10.38 23.33 19.96
N THR A 393 -9.47 23.82 20.79
CA THR A 393 -8.75 25.07 20.55
C THR A 393 -7.41 24.79 19.89
N LEU A 394 -6.76 25.85 19.37
CA LEU A 394 -5.42 25.70 18.79
C LEU A 394 -4.39 25.21 19.82
N GLY A 395 -4.57 25.49 21.12
CA GLY A 395 -3.67 24.99 22.17
C GLY A 395 -3.87 23.50 22.51
N ASP A 396 -4.96 22.88 22.05
CA ASP A 396 -5.22 21.45 22.26
C ASP A 396 -4.60 20.58 21.14
N THR A 397 -4.15 21.19 20.04
CA THR A 397 -3.48 20.50 18.93
C THR A 397 -2.02 20.22 19.25
N ASP A 398 -1.39 19.33 18.49
CA ASP A 398 0.04 19.05 18.65
C ASP A 398 0.89 20.29 18.34
N GLU A 399 0.57 21.03 17.26
CA GLU A 399 1.20 22.32 16.95
C GLU A 399 1.02 23.35 18.07
N GLY A 400 -0.16 23.37 18.72
CA GLY A 400 -0.42 24.24 19.85
C GLY A 400 0.50 23.97 21.04
N LYS A 401 0.80 22.69 21.29
CA LYS A 401 1.74 22.29 22.34
C LYS A 401 3.15 22.72 21.99
N ASP A 402 3.59 22.51 20.74
CA ASP A 402 4.91 22.96 20.28
C ASP A 402 5.07 24.47 20.44
N ILE A 403 4.06 25.26 20.07
CA ILE A 403 4.04 26.72 20.27
C ILE A 403 4.10 27.07 21.77
N GLN A 404 3.40 26.33 22.64
CA GLN A 404 3.45 26.56 24.08
C GLN A 404 4.82 26.24 24.68
N GLU A 405 5.47 25.18 24.22
CA GLU A 405 6.85 24.83 24.61
C GLU A 405 7.84 25.91 24.14
N GLU A 406 7.73 26.39 22.90
CA GLU A 406 8.56 27.48 22.39
C GLU A 406 8.36 28.77 23.20
N ILE A 407 7.11 29.11 23.54
CA ILE A 407 6.81 30.24 24.43
C ILE A 407 7.49 30.05 25.79
N ALA A 408 7.40 28.86 26.39
CA ALA A 408 8.02 28.57 27.68
C ALA A 408 9.55 28.68 27.62
N ASP A 409 10.18 28.18 26.56
CA ASP A 409 11.62 28.29 26.33
C ASP A 409 12.06 29.75 26.16
N LEU A 410 11.31 30.55 25.42
CA LEU A 410 11.56 31.99 25.28
C LEU A 410 11.45 32.73 26.61
N TYR A 411 10.47 32.37 27.46
CA TYR A 411 10.37 32.91 28.82
C TYR A 411 11.56 32.52 29.69
N ASN A 412 11.98 31.25 29.65
CA ASN A 412 13.15 30.78 30.39
C ASN A 412 14.43 31.50 29.95
N LEU A 413 14.59 31.72 28.64
CA LEU A 413 15.70 32.46 28.06
C LEU A 413 15.69 33.93 28.52
N LEU A 414 14.52 34.58 28.51
CA LEU A 414 14.35 35.96 29.00
C LEU A 414 14.75 36.07 30.48
N VAL A 415 14.28 35.14 31.32
CA VAL A 415 14.62 35.08 32.75
C VAL A 415 16.12 34.85 32.95
N ALA A 416 16.74 33.98 32.15
CA ALA A 416 18.18 33.73 32.21
C ALA A 416 19.02 34.98 31.87
N TYR A 417 18.59 35.78 30.88
CA TYR A 417 19.22 37.08 30.58
C TYR A 417 19.03 38.09 31.71
N GLN A 418 17.81 38.22 32.24
CA GLN A 418 17.50 39.16 33.32
C GLN A 418 18.28 38.87 34.61
N ASN A 419 18.53 37.59 34.89
CA ASN A 419 19.29 37.14 36.05
C ASN A 419 20.81 37.03 35.81
N GLY A 420 21.29 37.38 34.61
CA GLY A 420 22.71 37.31 34.26
C GLY A 420 23.30 35.88 34.18
N VAL A 421 22.44 34.87 34.02
CA VAL A 421 22.87 33.46 33.81
C VAL A 421 23.42 33.28 32.40
N ILE A 422 22.89 34.03 31.43
CA ILE A 422 23.36 34.06 30.03
C ILE A 422 23.72 35.50 29.69
N GLU A 423 24.92 35.71 29.15
CA GLU A 423 25.34 37.03 28.67
C GLU A 423 24.81 37.28 27.25
N PRO A 424 24.30 38.50 26.95
CA PRO A 424 23.95 38.88 25.59
C PRO A 424 25.16 38.72 24.67
N LYS A 425 25.02 37.93 23.60
CA LYS A 425 26.02 37.95 22.53
C LYS A 425 25.98 39.34 21.88
N ALA A 426 27.09 40.07 22.02
CA ALA A 426 27.32 41.38 21.42
C ALA A 426 27.26 41.36 19.89
#